data_AF-A0ABD5VVE0-F1
#
_entry.id   AF-A0ABD5VVE0-F1
#
_cell.length_a   1.000
_cell.length_b   1.000
_cell.length_c   1.000
_cell.angle_alpha   90.00
_cell.angle_beta   90.00
_cell.angle_gamma   90.00
#
_symmetry.space_group_name_H-M   'P 1'
#
loop_
_entity.id
_entity.type
_entity.pdbx_description
1 polymer ?
#
loop_
_entity_poly.entity_id
_entity_poly.type
_entity_poly.pdbx_seq_one_letter_code
_entity_poly.pdbx_strand_id
1 'polypeptide(L)'
;MFEEFSSGYYLGRLYVEPHEGDRALMQRSQHEHVNRQLYATGTGVERLDNPLVMKLDTHHFSVHGSDDVPDDTIAVPASLVEDTGIENPPALTEVLLAKADRAAQLLSYFQDAA
;
A
#
# COMPACT_ATOMS: atom_id res chain seq x y z
N MET A 1 8.05 4.62 -8.04
CA MET A 1 9.33 4.30 -7.35
C MET A 1 9.20 4.75 -5.90
N PHE A 2 9.69 3.96 -4.94
CA PHE A 2 9.67 4.29 -3.52
C PHE A 2 11.09 4.66 -3.05
N GLU A 3 11.21 5.71 -2.26
CA GLU A 3 12.49 6.24 -1.77
C GLU A 3 12.56 6.18 -0.24
N GLU A 4 13.75 6.05 0.34
CA GLU A 4 13.89 6.09 1.80
C GLU A 4 13.48 7.46 2.34
N PHE A 5 12.52 7.45 3.27
CA PHE A 5 12.00 8.68 3.87
C PHE A 5 12.28 8.74 5.38
N SER A 6 12.12 7.62 6.07
CA SER A 6 12.38 7.52 7.51
C SER A 6 12.85 6.11 7.89
N SER A 7 13.12 5.89 9.18
CA SER A 7 13.43 4.56 9.71
C SER A 7 12.32 3.56 9.45
N GLY A 8 11.05 3.99 9.45
CA GLY A 8 9.89 3.10 9.33
C GLY A 8 9.19 3.12 7.97
N TYR A 9 9.50 4.08 7.09
CA TYR A 9 8.76 4.28 5.85
C TYR A 9 9.64 4.64 4.66
N TYR A 10 9.19 4.19 3.48
CA TYR A 10 9.53 4.75 2.19
C TYR A 10 8.46 5.74 1.75
N LEU A 11 8.82 6.73 0.93
CA LEU A 11 7.90 7.67 0.29
C LEU A 11 7.73 7.29 -1.19
N GLY A 12 6.49 7.28 -1.67
CA GLY A 12 6.16 7.11 -3.08
C GLY A 12 5.07 8.09 -3.51
N ARG A 13 4.88 8.21 -4.83
CA ARG A 13 3.77 8.97 -5.41
C ARG A 13 2.95 8.04 -6.30
N LEU A 14 1.66 7.96 -6.03
CA LEU A 14 0.71 7.11 -6.74
C LEU A 14 -0.60 7.87 -6.94
N TYR A 15 -1.33 7.56 -7.99
CA TYR A 15 -2.71 8.02 -8.12
C TYR A 15 -3.56 7.31 -7.07
N VAL A 16 -4.34 8.07 -6.30
CA VAL A 16 -5.29 7.53 -5.34
C VAL A 16 -6.68 7.66 -5.93
N GLU A 17 -7.36 6.53 -6.09
CA GLU A 17 -8.70 6.43 -6.64
C GLU A 17 -9.64 5.74 -5.64
N PRO A 18 -10.82 6.30 -5.33
CA PRO A 18 -11.80 5.62 -4.48
C PRO A 18 -12.42 4.43 -5.22
N HIS A 19 -12.72 3.37 -4.47
CA HIS A 19 -13.49 2.22 -4.96
C HIS A 19 -14.51 1.73 -3.93
N GLU A 20 -15.46 0.91 -4.37
CA GLU A 20 -16.54 0.38 -3.54
C GLU A 20 -16.15 -0.86 -2.70
N GLY A 21 -15.01 -1.49 -2.95
CA GLY A 21 -14.53 -2.63 -2.16
C GLY A 21 -14.00 -2.27 -0.76
N ASP A 22 -13.75 -3.30 0.05
CA ASP A 22 -13.35 -3.16 1.46
C ASP A 22 -11.82 -3.14 1.70
N ARG A 23 -11.02 -3.40 0.66
CA ARG A 23 -9.55 -3.51 0.78
C ARG A 23 -8.90 -2.66 -0.28
N ALA A 24 -7.85 -1.95 0.09
CA ALA A 24 -7.04 -1.22 -0.89
C ALA A 24 -6.32 -2.19 -1.83
N LEU A 25 -6.25 -1.81 -3.10
CA LEU A 25 -5.70 -2.59 -4.19
C LEU A 25 -4.68 -1.76 -4.97
N MET A 26 -3.67 -2.44 -5.51
CA MET A 26 -2.78 -1.87 -6.53
C MET A 26 -2.52 -2.91 -7.62
N GLN A 27 -1.94 -2.50 -8.73
CA GLN A 27 -1.63 -3.41 -9.83
C GLN A 27 -0.75 -4.59 -9.36
N ARG A 28 -1.14 -5.84 -9.68
CA ARG A 28 -0.52 -7.06 -9.13
C ARG A 28 0.97 -7.17 -9.42
N SER A 29 1.39 -6.96 -10.65
CA SER A 29 2.81 -7.02 -11.02
C SER A 29 3.64 -5.96 -10.29
N GLN A 30 3.08 -4.76 -10.06
CA GLN A 30 3.70 -3.70 -9.28
C GLN A 30 3.77 -4.08 -7.80
N HIS A 31 2.70 -4.63 -7.24
CA HIS A 31 2.66 -5.16 -5.87
C HIS A 31 3.74 -6.22 -5.63
N GLU A 32 3.83 -7.21 -6.51
CA GLU A 32 4.85 -8.27 -6.44
C GLU A 32 6.27 -7.74 -6.63
N HIS A 33 6.45 -6.74 -7.49
CA HIS A 33 7.74 -6.08 -7.69
C HIS A 33 8.19 -5.36 -6.42
N VAL A 34 7.30 -4.61 -5.77
CA VAL A 34 7.58 -3.93 -4.51
C VAL A 34 7.91 -4.93 -3.41
N ASN A 35 7.12 -6.01 -3.27
CA ASN A 35 7.42 -7.09 -2.33
C ASN A 35 8.82 -7.67 -2.56
N ARG A 36 9.16 -7.98 -3.82
CA ARG A 36 10.47 -8.54 -4.17
C ARG A 36 11.63 -7.60 -3.83
N GLN A 37 11.45 -6.30 -4.04
CA GLN A 37 12.52 -5.33 -3.83
C GLN A 37 12.69 -4.94 -2.37
N LEU A 38 11.60 -4.87 -1.60
CA LEU A 38 11.62 -4.23 -0.29
C LEU A 38 11.36 -5.19 0.87
N TYR A 39 10.64 -6.29 0.64
CA TYR A 39 10.22 -7.22 1.70
C TYR A 39 10.93 -8.58 1.59
N ALA A 40 11.31 -9.00 0.38
CA ALA A 40 12.06 -10.22 0.17
C ALA A 40 13.54 -10.06 0.54
N THR A 41 14.17 -11.15 0.94
CA THR A 41 15.61 -11.24 1.23
C THR A 41 16.44 -11.47 -0.03
N GLY A 42 15.81 -11.91 -1.12
CA GLY A 42 16.46 -12.32 -2.36
C GLY A 42 17.08 -13.72 -2.27
N THR A 43 16.66 -14.53 -1.28
CA THR A 43 17.24 -15.86 -1.04
C THR A 43 16.16 -16.95 -1.01
N GLY A 44 16.35 -17.99 -1.82
CA GLY A 44 15.43 -19.12 -1.88
C GLY A 44 14.10 -18.80 -2.59
N VAL A 45 13.02 -19.45 -2.14
CA VAL A 45 11.66 -19.27 -2.64
C VAL A 45 10.88 -18.43 -1.64
N GLU A 46 10.44 -17.24 -2.05
CA GLU A 46 9.80 -16.26 -1.18
C GLU A 46 8.42 -15.88 -1.70
N ARG A 47 7.49 -15.57 -0.78
CA ARG A 47 6.16 -15.06 -1.12
C ARG A 47 6.23 -13.60 -1.54
N LEU A 48 5.63 -13.27 -2.68
CA LEU A 48 5.56 -11.90 -3.22
C LEU A 48 4.16 -11.29 -3.15
N ASP A 49 3.22 -12.04 -2.59
CA ASP A 49 1.82 -11.68 -2.41
C ASP A 49 1.51 -11.24 -0.97
N ASN A 50 2.54 -10.97 -0.15
CA ASN A 50 2.32 -10.44 1.19
C ASN A 50 1.67 -9.05 1.09
N PRO A 51 0.65 -8.75 1.91
CA PRO A 51 0.04 -7.43 1.90
C PRO A 51 1.07 -6.36 2.22
N LEU A 52 1.15 -5.35 1.36
CA LEU A 52 1.92 -4.14 1.65
C LEU A 52 1.14 -3.32 2.67
N VAL A 53 1.82 -2.63 3.58
CA VAL A 53 1.16 -1.67 4.48
C VAL A 53 1.51 -0.27 4.06
N MET A 54 0.52 0.48 3.60
CA MET A 54 0.68 1.88 3.23
C MET A 54 0.00 2.78 4.23
N LYS A 55 0.42 4.04 4.21
CA LYS A 55 -0.16 5.11 4.99
C LYS A 55 -0.47 6.28 4.08
N LEU A 56 -1.71 6.75 4.20
CA LEU A 56 -2.22 7.95 3.54
C LEU A 56 -2.76 8.89 4.63
N ASP A 57 -2.30 10.13 4.61
CA ASP A 57 -2.53 11.10 5.69
C ASP A 57 -2.22 10.51 7.09
N THR A 58 -3.24 10.13 7.86
CA THR A 58 -3.11 9.55 9.21
C THR A 58 -3.48 8.06 9.27
N HIS A 59 -3.98 7.48 8.17
CA HIS A 59 -4.53 6.13 8.13
C HIS A 59 -3.53 5.12 7.58
N HIS A 60 -3.33 4.01 8.30
CA HIS A 60 -2.62 2.83 7.81
C HIS A 60 -3.59 1.80 7.28
N PHE A 61 -3.26 1.16 6.17
CA PHE A 61 -4.10 0.14 5.55
C PHE A 61 -3.25 -0.88 4.78
N SER A 62 -3.78 -2.09 4.68
CA SER A 62 -3.18 -3.14 3.84
C SER A 62 -3.56 -2.95 2.38
N VAL A 63 -2.59 -3.06 1.48
CA VAL A 63 -2.75 -3.01 0.03
C VAL A 63 -2.45 -4.38 -0.56
N HIS A 64 -3.32 -4.85 -1.45
CA HIS A 64 -3.23 -6.17 -2.10
C HIS A 64 -3.08 -6.02 -3.62
N GLY A 65 -2.55 -7.04 -4.28
CA GLY A 65 -2.40 -7.05 -5.74
C GLY A 65 -3.70 -7.43 -6.47
N SER A 66 -4.09 -6.63 -7.47
CA SER A 66 -5.21 -6.91 -8.39
C SER A 66 -4.80 -6.66 -9.84
N ASP A 67 -5.43 -7.38 -10.78
CA ASP A 67 -5.23 -7.15 -12.23
C ASP A 67 -6.14 -6.03 -12.76
N ASP A 68 -7.13 -5.59 -11.96
CA ASP A 68 -8.14 -4.62 -12.36
C ASP A 68 -7.72 -3.16 -12.08
N VAL A 69 -6.58 -2.95 -11.41
CA VAL A 69 -6.08 -1.62 -11.04
C VAL A 69 -4.99 -1.20 -12.02
N PRO A 70 -5.05 0.01 -12.59
CA PRO A 70 -3.99 0.54 -13.44
C PRO A 70 -2.64 0.62 -12.73
N ASP A 71 -1.56 0.60 -13.51
CA ASP A 71 -0.22 0.89 -13.00
C ASP A 71 -0.17 2.26 -12.31
N ASP A 72 0.71 2.38 -11.32
CA ASP A 72 0.93 3.60 -10.54
C ASP A 72 -0.33 4.17 -9.85
N THR A 73 -1.33 3.30 -9.65
CA THR A 73 -2.60 3.64 -8.99
C THR A 73 -2.82 2.74 -7.77
N ILE A 74 -3.31 3.34 -6.70
CA ILE A 74 -3.91 2.62 -5.57
C ILE A 74 -5.39 2.92 -5.60
N ALA A 75 -6.17 1.86 -5.76
CA ALA A 75 -7.59 1.90 -5.57
C ALA A 75 -7.84 1.70 -4.05
N VAL A 76 -8.53 2.63 -3.41
CA VAL A 76 -8.68 2.72 -1.95
C VAL A 76 -10.18 2.70 -1.59
N PRO A 77 -10.62 2.04 -0.50
CA PRO A 77 -12.02 2.12 -0.07
C PRO A 77 -12.50 3.57 0.04
N ALA A 78 -13.67 3.87 -0.52
CA ALA A 78 -14.21 5.24 -0.57
C ALA A 78 -14.23 5.93 0.80
N SER A 79 -14.60 5.19 1.86
CA SER A 79 -14.60 5.70 3.24
C SER A 79 -13.22 6.17 3.71
N LEU A 80 -12.14 5.49 3.30
CA LEU A 80 -10.78 5.89 3.69
C LEU A 80 -10.36 7.17 2.95
N VAL A 81 -10.80 7.36 1.70
CA VAL A 81 -10.53 8.59 0.95
C VAL A 81 -11.30 9.77 1.56
N GLU A 82 -12.55 9.56 1.97
CA GLU A 82 -13.36 10.59 2.67
C GLU A 82 -12.71 11.07 3.97
N ASP A 83 -12.01 10.19 4.68
CA ASP A 83 -11.25 10.51 5.90
C ASP A 83 -9.89 11.18 5.62
N THR A 84 -9.61 11.55 4.36
CA THR A 84 -8.38 12.24 3.95
C THR A 84 -8.67 13.62 3.36
N GLY A 85 -7.63 14.45 3.23
CA GLY A 85 -7.73 15.75 2.56
C GLY A 85 -7.67 15.71 1.03
N ILE A 86 -7.90 14.55 0.39
CA ILE A 86 -7.81 14.43 -1.07
C ILE A 86 -9.09 14.99 -1.71
N GLU A 87 -8.94 16.07 -2.46
CA GLU A 87 -10.03 16.68 -3.23
C GLU A 87 -10.03 16.17 -4.68
N ASN A 88 -11.22 15.87 -5.22
CA ASN A 88 -11.45 15.45 -6.61
C ASN A 88 -10.56 14.29 -7.11
N PRO A 89 -10.63 13.09 -6.49
CA PRO A 89 -9.89 11.93 -6.98
C PRO A 89 -10.40 11.46 -8.37
N PRO A 90 -9.56 10.79 -9.18
CA PRO A 90 -8.22 10.31 -8.86
C PRO A 90 -7.16 11.42 -8.82
N ALA A 91 -6.29 11.39 -7.80
CA ALA A 91 -5.27 12.43 -7.58
C ALA A 91 -3.89 11.84 -7.32
N LEU A 92 -2.85 12.38 -7.97
CA LEU A 92 -1.47 12.00 -7.72
C LEU A 92 -1.05 12.48 -6.32
N THR A 93 -0.83 11.53 -5.42
CA THR A 93 -0.67 11.80 -3.99
C THR A 93 0.56 11.10 -3.43
N GLU A 94 1.19 11.73 -2.43
CA GLU A 94 2.26 11.13 -1.66
C GLU A 94 1.71 10.06 -0.71
N VAL A 95 2.31 8.87 -0.76
CA VAL A 95 1.97 7.74 0.10
C VAL A 95 3.21 7.23 0.80
N LEU A 96 3.04 6.78 2.04
CA LEU A 96 4.12 6.21 2.83
C LEU A 96 3.98 4.69 2.88
N LEU A 97 4.94 3.97 2.31
CA LEU A 97 5.01 2.52 2.38
C LEU A 97 5.82 2.11 3.61
N ALA A 98 5.22 1.32 4.51
CA ALA A 98 5.93 0.80 5.68
C ALA A 98 7.06 -0.15 5.26
N LYS A 99 8.22 -0.04 5.92
CA LYS A 99 9.29 -1.05 5.82
C LYS A 99 8.81 -2.38 6.41
N ALA A 100 9.41 -3.49 5.98
CA ALA A 100 8.95 -4.85 6.30
C ALA A 100 8.65 -5.09 7.80
N ASP A 101 9.56 -4.73 8.70
CA ASP A 101 9.36 -4.89 10.15
C ASP A 101 8.18 -4.07 10.67
N ARG A 102 8.01 -2.85 10.15
CA ARG A 102 6.90 -1.97 10.53
C ARG A 102 5.57 -2.49 9.98
N ALA A 103 5.58 -3.02 8.75
CA ALA A 103 4.41 -3.64 8.14
C ALA A 103 3.95 -4.87 8.94
N ALA A 104 4.88 -5.74 9.34
CA ALA A 104 4.57 -6.92 10.15
C ALA A 104 3.92 -6.54 11.50
N GLN A 105 4.42 -5.50 12.18
CA GLN A 105 3.79 -4.98 13.40
C GLN A 105 2.37 -4.46 13.14
N LEU A 106 2.16 -3.66 12.10
CA LEU A 106 0.85 -3.08 11.80
C LEU A 106 -0.18 -4.13 11.40
N LEU A 107 0.24 -5.14 10.62
CA LEU A 107 -0.63 -6.25 10.22
C LEU A 107 -1.16 -7.05 11.42
N SER A 108 -0.35 -7.21 12.48
CA SER A 108 -0.81 -7.88 13.70
C SER A 108 -2.00 -7.17 14.34
N TYR A 109 -2.02 -5.82 14.34
CA TYR A 109 -3.14 -5.05 14.88
C TYR A 109 -4.39 -5.07 13.99
N PHE A 110 -4.23 -5.18 12.67
CA PHE A 110 -5.38 -5.30 11.76
C PHE A 110 -6.12 -6.63 11.93
N GLN A 111 -5.38 -7.70 12.24
CA GLN A 111 -5.96 -9.03 12.47
C GLN A 111 -6.67 -9.14 13.81
N ASP A 112 -6.24 -8.37 14.82
CA ASP A 112 -6.90 -8.30 16.13
C ASP A 112 -8.19 -7.46 16.14
N ALA A 113 -8.43 -6.67 15.08
CA ALA A 113 -9.57 -5.77 14.96
C ALA A 113 -10.74 -6.35 14.12
N ALA A 114 -10.60 -7.58 13.60
CA ALA A 114 -11.59 -8.29 12.78
C ALA A 114 -12.33 -9.38 13.58
#